data_AF-A0A537SU47-F1
#
_entry.id   AF-A0A537SU47-F1
#
_cell.length_a   1.000
_cell.length_b   1.000
_cell.length_c   1.000
_cell.angle_alpha   90.00
_cell.angle_beta   90.00
_cell.angle_gamma   90.00
#
_symmetry.space_group_name_H-M   'P 1'
#
loop_
_entity.id
_entity.type
_entity.pdbx_description
1 polymer ?
#
loop_
_entity_poly.entity_id
_entity_poly.type
_entity_poly.pdbx_seq_one_letter_code
_entity_poly.pdbx_strand_id
1 'polypeptide(L)'
;MRGSQNLAGMSDPVIDALIEKIIAADTRPHLTTACRALDRVIRSGRYWVPHWYKPAHWLAYWDVFSHPATKPRYARGAPETWWYDRDKAAKLERG
;
A
#
# COMPACT_ATOMS: atom_id res chain seq x y z
N MET A 1 24.93 10.52 -4.59
CA MET A 1 24.75 9.16 -5.14
C MET A 1 23.89 9.24 -6.38
N ARG A 2 24.40 8.85 -7.56
CA ARG A 2 23.56 8.74 -8.77
C ARG A 2 22.64 7.53 -8.59
N GLY A 3 21.32 7.73 -8.62
CA GLY A 3 20.31 6.66 -8.54
C GLY A 3 19.64 6.41 -7.18
N SER A 4 19.91 7.21 -6.15
CA SER A 4 19.19 7.08 -4.86
C SER A 4 17.75 7.59 -4.95
N GLN A 5 16.83 6.95 -4.23
CA GLN A 5 15.44 7.40 -4.04
C GLN A 5 15.33 8.59 -3.06
N ASN A 6 16.44 8.98 -2.43
CA ASN A 6 16.50 10.17 -1.57
C ASN A 6 16.64 11.46 -2.41
N LEU A 7 15.53 11.90 -3.00
CA LEU A 7 15.47 13.11 -3.83
C LEU A 7 15.65 14.39 -3.02
N ALA A 8 15.22 14.40 -1.76
CA ALA A 8 15.31 15.54 -0.86
C ALA A 8 16.70 15.71 -0.22
N GLY A 9 17.63 14.75 -0.42
CA GLY A 9 18.95 14.78 0.18
C GLY A 9 18.95 14.67 1.71
N MET A 10 17.97 13.95 2.27
CA MET A 10 17.87 13.71 3.73
C MET A 10 19.17 13.09 4.27
N SER A 11 19.74 13.71 5.29
CA SER A 11 20.96 13.27 5.97
C SER A 11 20.88 13.69 7.43
N ASP A 12 20.15 12.92 8.24
CA ASP A 12 19.91 13.20 9.65
C ASP A 12 20.17 11.93 10.47
N PRO A 13 21.11 11.95 11.45
CA PRO A 13 21.44 10.77 12.25
C PRO A 13 20.26 10.25 13.07
N VAL A 14 19.27 11.10 13.39
CA VAL A 14 18.04 10.70 14.07
C VAL A 14 17.17 9.85 13.15
N ILE A 15 17.08 10.21 11.86
CA ILE A 15 16.35 9.43 10.85
C ILE A 15 17.01 8.05 10.70
N ASP A 16 18.34 8.01 10.58
CA ASP A 16 19.09 6.76 10.44
C ASP A 16 18.90 5.86 11.66
N ALA A 17 19.00 6.41 12.87
CA ALA A 17 18.78 5.67 14.11
C ALA A 17 17.34 5.11 14.22
N LEU A 18 16.33 5.84 13.75
CA LEU A 18 14.95 5.37 13.74
C LEU A 18 14.73 4.25 12.70
N ILE A 19 15.41 4.30 11.56
CA ILE A 19 15.39 3.23 10.56
C ILE A 19 15.95 1.94 11.17
N GLU A 20 17.09 2.01 11.89
CA GLU A 20 17.65 0.85 12.59
C GLU A 20 16.67 0.24 13.60
N LYS A 21 15.93 1.08 14.33
CA LYS A 21 14.87 0.60 15.26
C LYS A 21 13.70 -0.07 14.55
N ILE A 22 13.35 0.38 13.34
CA ILE A 22 12.30 -0.24 12.51
C ILE A 22 12.77 -1.62 12.04
N ILE A 23 14.01 -1.72 11.56
CA ILE A 23 14.60 -2.98 11.07
C ILE A 23 14.69 -4.02 12.20
N ALA A 24 15.11 -3.59 13.40
CA ALA A 24 15.27 -4.45 14.56
C ALA A 24 13.97 -4.74 15.35
N ALA A 25 12.79 -4.34 14.87
CA ALA A 25 11.55 -4.48 15.62
C ALA A 25 10.99 -5.92 15.58
N ASP A 26 11.04 -6.62 16.71
CA ASP A 26 10.57 -8.02 16.81
C ASP A 26 9.05 -8.18 16.97
N THR A 27 8.33 -7.10 17.23
CA THR A 27 6.88 -7.16 17.47
C THR A 27 6.13 -6.09 16.68
N ARG A 28 4.86 -6.37 16.35
CA ARG A 28 4.00 -5.41 15.63
C ARG A 28 3.85 -4.08 16.38
N PRO A 29 3.63 -4.05 17.71
CA PRO A 29 3.54 -2.79 18.44
C PRO A 29 4.84 -1.97 18.42
N HIS A 30 6.00 -2.62 18.55
CA HIS A 30 7.29 -1.94 18.47
C HIS A 30 7.53 -1.34 17.08
N LEU A 31 7.28 -2.11 16.02
CA LEU A 31 7.38 -1.63 14.65
C LEU A 31 6.47 -0.43 14.42
N THR A 32 5.21 -0.52 14.85
CA THR A 32 4.23 0.57 14.67
C THR A 32 4.67 1.84 15.37
N THR A 33 5.26 1.72 16.56
CA THR A 33 5.75 2.85 17.35
C THR A 33 6.95 3.50 16.67
N ALA A 34 7.92 2.71 16.21
CA ALA A 34 9.10 3.21 15.50
C ALA A 34 8.73 3.89 14.16
N CYS A 35 7.84 3.30 13.37
CA CYS A 35 7.32 3.91 12.13
C CYS A 35 6.61 5.25 12.40
N ARG A 36 5.80 5.34 13.47
CA ARG A 36 5.14 6.60 13.86
C ARG A 36 6.13 7.66 14.31
N ALA A 37 7.20 7.28 15.01
CA ALA A 37 8.26 8.20 15.41
C ALA A 37 9.00 8.75 14.18
N LEU A 38 9.39 7.87 13.25
CA LEU A 38 10.02 8.25 11.98
C LEU A 38 9.15 9.23 11.18
N ASP A 39 7.86 8.93 11.02
CA ASP A 39 6.93 9.79 10.31
C ASP A 39 6.82 11.20 10.93
N ARG A 40 6.86 11.32 12.26
CA ARG A 40 6.86 12.63 12.94
C ARG A 40 8.15 13.40 12.67
N VAL A 41 9.30 12.75 12.71
CA VAL A 41 10.60 13.37 12.46
C VAL A 41 10.68 13.87 11.01
N ILE A 42 10.36 13.02 10.04
CA ILE A 42 10.36 13.39 8.61
C ILE A 42 9.44 14.58 8.35
N ARG A 43 8.22 14.58 8.93
CA ARG A 43 7.29 15.70 8.76
C ARG A 43 7.80 17.00 9.38
N SER A 44 8.50 16.94 10.52
CA SER A 44 9.09 18.13 11.15
C SER A 44 10.23 18.73 10.34
N GLY A 45 10.98 17.90 9.60
CA GLY A 45 12.08 18.30 8.72
C GLY A 45 11.64 18.98 7.42
N ARG A 46 10.33 18.96 7.09
CA ARG A 46 9.75 19.64 5.90
C ARG A 46 10.40 19.23 4.57
N TYR A 47 10.86 17.98 4.46
CA TYR A 47 11.51 17.45 3.25
C TYR A 47 10.58 17.31 2.04
N TRP A 48 9.26 17.27 2.26
CA TRP A 48 8.25 17.25 1.20
C TRP A 48 7.02 18.07 1.58
N VAL A 49 6.16 18.35 0.60
CA VAL A 49 4.78 18.82 0.81
C VAL A 49 3.81 17.69 0.46
N PRO A 50 3.02 17.15 1.41
CA PRO A 50 2.07 16.10 1.12
C PRO A 50 0.97 16.59 0.17
N HIS A 51 0.56 15.73 -0.75
CA HIS A 51 -0.56 15.96 -1.65
C HIS A 51 -1.75 15.05 -1.28
N TRP A 52 -2.63 14.78 -2.24
CA TRP A 52 -3.79 13.91 -2.09
C TRP A 52 -3.48 12.46 -2.47
N TYR A 53 -4.32 11.54 -1.99
CA TYR A 53 -4.33 10.15 -2.44
C TYR A 53 -5.77 9.69 -2.70
N LYS A 54 -5.96 8.72 -3.60
CA LYS A 54 -7.26 8.11 -3.86
C LYS A 54 -7.44 6.87 -2.96
N PRO A 55 -8.42 6.83 -2.05
CA PRO A 55 -8.61 5.71 -1.12
C PRO A 55 -9.32 4.49 -1.75
N ALA A 56 -9.62 4.54 -3.05
CA ALA A 56 -10.39 3.53 -3.75
C ALA A 56 -9.77 3.16 -5.10
N HIS A 57 -9.97 1.91 -5.51
CA HIS A 57 -9.65 1.43 -6.85
C HIS A 57 -10.95 1.27 -7.62
N TRP A 58 -11.02 1.81 -8.85
CA TRP A 58 -12.14 1.59 -9.74
C TRP A 58 -11.74 0.54 -10.75
N LEU A 59 -12.59 -0.47 -10.91
CA LEU A 59 -12.37 -1.59 -11.82
C LEU A 59 -13.63 -1.72 -12.66
N ALA A 60 -13.45 -1.73 -13.98
CA ALA A 60 -14.49 -2.12 -14.92
C ALA A 60 -14.15 -3.53 -15.40
N TYR A 61 -15.11 -4.44 -15.33
CA TYR A 61 -14.95 -5.83 -15.73
C TYR A 61 -16.30 -6.39 -16.19
N TRP A 62 -16.26 -7.39 -17.06
CA TRP A 62 -17.45 -8.11 -17.50
C TRP A 62 -18.07 -8.88 -16.33
N ASP A 63 -19.40 -8.90 -16.22
CA ASP A 63 -20.11 -9.73 -15.22
C ASP A 63 -20.10 -11.21 -15.62
N VAL A 64 -18.90 -11.74 -15.79
CA VAL A 64 -18.57 -13.15 -16.04
C VAL A 64 -17.59 -13.67 -14.99
N PHE A 65 -17.11 -12.79 -14.10
CA PHE A 65 -16.20 -13.12 -13.03
C PHE A 65 -16.91 -13.09 -11.68
N SER A 66 -16.52 -14.02 -10.83
CA SER A 66 -16.85 -14.03 -9.41
C SER A 66 -15.58 -13.89 -8.58
N HIS A 67 -15.75 -13.40 -7.36
CA HIS A 67 -14.65 -13.10 -6.45
C HIS A 67 -15.08 -13.28 -4.99
N PRO A 68 -14.14 -13.39 -4.05
CA PRO A 68 -14.48 -13.51 -2.64
C PRO A 68 -15.31 -12.30 -2.17
N ALA A 69 -16.28 -12.53 -1.28
CA ALA A 69 -17.09 -11.45 -0.70
C ALA A 69 -16.24 -10.45 0.10
N THR A 70 -15.15 -10.93 0.72
CA THR A 70 -14.16 -10.10 1.42
C THR A 70 -12.87 -10.02 0.61
N LYS A 71 -12.49 -8.81 0.20
CA LYS A 71 -11.24 -8.57 -0.52
C LYS A 71 -10.02 -8.70 0.43
N PRO A 72 -8.82 -9.02 -0.10
CA PRO A 72 -7.58 -8.96 0.68
C PRO A 72 -7.33 -7.58 1.29
N ARG A 73 -6.89 -7.53 2.56
CA ARG A 73 -6.70 -6.27 3.30
C ARG A 73 -5.73 -5.29 2.63
N TYR A 74 -4.69 -5.80 1.97
CA TYR A 74 -3.59 -5.00 1.44
C TYR A 74 -3.43 -5.11 -0.09
N ALA A 75 -4.41 -5.69 -0.79
CA ALA A 75 -4.35 -5.83 -2.24
C ALA A 75 -5.71 -5.50 -2.89
N ARG A 76 -5.68 -5.29 -4.21
CA ARG A 76 -6.91 -5.14 -5.01
C ARG A 76 -7.69 -6.44 -5.11
N GLY A 77 -7.00 -7.58 -5.12
CA GLY A 77 -7.58 -8.92 -5.29
C GLY A 77 -7.90 -9.28 -6.74
N ALA A 78 -8.03 -8.31 -7.64
CA ALA A 78 -8.22 -8.54 -9.07
C ALA A 78 -6.89 -8.39 -9.84
N PRO A 79 -6.55 -9.33 -10.74
CA PRO A 79 -7.31 -10.54 -11.11
C PRO A 79 -6.99 -11.77 -10.25
N GLU A 80 -6.06 -11.69 -9.30
CA GLU A 80 -5.39 -12.87 -8.71
C GLU A 80 -6.31 -13.76 -7.87
N THR A 81 -7.36 -13.20 -7.27
CA THR A 81 -8.32 -13.93 -6.42
C THR A 81 -9.66 -14.19 -7.12
N TRP A 82 -9.80 -13.80 -8.38
CA TRP A 82 -11.04 -13.89 -9.13
C TRP A 82 -11.06 -15.14 -10.00
N TRP A 83 -12.25 -15.62 -10.33
CA TRP A 83 -12.42 -16.76 -11.22
C TRP A 83 -13.57 -16.54 -12.21
N TYR A 84 -13.48 -17.24 -13.33
CA TYR A 84 -14.55 -17.26 -14.31
C TYR A 84 -15.76 -18.02 -13.76
N ASP A 85 -16.92 -17.39 -13.82
CA ASP A 85 -18.19 -17.91 -13.33
C ASP A 85 -19.07 -18.24 -14.54
N ARG A 86 -19.26 -19.54 -14.76
CA ARG A 86 -20.01 -20.05 -15.92
C ARG A 86 -21.48 -19.62 -15.89
N ASP A 87 -22.08 -19.52 -14.71
CA ASP A 87 -23.50 -19.19 -14.58
C ASP A 87 -23.74 -17.71 -14.86
N LYS A 88 -22.81 -16.85 -14.44
CA LYS A 88 -22.82 -15.43 -14.80
C LYS A 88 -22.56 -15.22 -16.29
N ALA A 89 -21.58 -15.91 -16.85
CA ALA A 89 -21.29 -15.83 -18.28
C ALA A 89 -22.49 -16.24 -19.15
N ALA A 90 -23.16 -17.34 -18.80
CA ALA A 90 -24.34 -17.80 -19.53
C ALA A 90 -25.54 -16.83 -19.44
N LYS A 91 -25.58 -15.92 -18.44
CA LYS A 91 -26.60 -14.85 -18.39
C LYS A 91 -26.30 -13.75 -19.39
N LEU A 92 -25.03 -13.42 -19.59
CA LEU A 92 -24.58 -12.40 -20.52
C LEU A 92 -24.85 -12.80 -21.97
N GLU A 93 -24.69 -14.09 -22.32
CA GLU A 93 -24.92 -14.60 -23.69
C GLU A 93 -26.40 -14.64 -24.11
N ARG A 94 -27.34 -14.50 -23.16
CA ARG A 94 -28.79 -14.56 -23.43
C ARG A 94 -29.45 -13.19 -23.55
N GLY A 95 -28.72 -12.10 -23.36
CA GLY A 95 -29.21 -10.72 -23.49
C GLY A 95 -28.64 -10.07 -24.73
#